data_AF-A0A7C2KT71-F1
#
_entry.id   AF-A0A7C2KT71-F1
#
_cell.length_a   1.000
_cell.length_b   1.000
_cell.length_c   1.000
_cell.angle_alpha   90.00
_cell.angle_beta   90.00
_cell.angle_gamma   90.00
#
_symmetry.space_group_name_H-M   'P 1'
#
loop_
_entity.id
_entity.type
_entity.pdbx_description
1 polymer ?
#
loop_
_entity_poly.entity_id
_entity_poly.type
_entity_poly.pdbx_seq_one_letter_code
_entity_poly.pdbx_strand_id
1 'polypeptide(L)'
;MNPSLPNDPAFAEVLSIINEMIEETVYHTETFAHALQIHRNSIAAEVFLQAVEQFENEQKILEKYLPEIGVSCNPPWEVPHEAYTHPAHVLMDAHYLISGKEAWKVIEEIVQIHQSVYLQLNKESGNESVTSLTAELITHCDQCGKI
;
A
#
# COMPACT_ATOMS: atom_id res chain seq x y z
N MET A 1 6.53 -11.67 -27.63
CA MET A 1 5.09 -11.97 -27.53
C MET A 1 4.73 -11.72 -26.09
N ASN A 2 3.97 -10.66 -25.79
CA ASN A 2 3.39 -10.55 -24.46
C ASN A 2 2.36 -11.67 -24.33
N PRO A 3 2.47 -12.58 -23.36
CA PRO A 3 1.34 -13.43 -23.02
C PRO A 3 0.20 -12.47 -22.64
N SER A 4 -0.91 -12.53 -23.36
CA SER A 4 -2.12 -11.80 -22.98
C SER A 4 -2.43 -12.18 -21.53
N LEU A 5 -2.40 -11.20 -20.61
CA LEU A 5 -2.82 -11.45 -19.24
C LEU A 5 -4.24 -12.04 -19.28
N PRO A 6 -4.52 -13.07 -18.48
CA PRO A 6 -5.85 -13.64 -18.47
C PRO A 6 -6.83 -12.56 -18.00
N ASN A 7 -7.95 -12.40 -18.73
CA ASN A 7 -9.16 -11.73 -18.24
C ASN A 7 -9.74 -12.57 -17.08
N ASP A 8 -8.99 -12.70 -16.00
CA ASP A 8 -9.35 -13.46 -14.81
C ASP A 8 -10.02 -12.50 -13.81
N PRO A 9 -11.33 -12.65 -13.56
CA PRO A 9 -12.04 -11.82 -12.60
C PRO A 9 -11.39 -11.81 -11.20
N ALA A 10 -10.78 -12.91 -10.78
CA ALA A 10 -10.10 -12.99 -9.49
C ALA A 10 -8.83 -12.13 -9.45
N PHE A 11 -8.12 -12.03 -10.57
CA PHE A 11 -6.93 -11.17 -10.66
C PHE A 11 -7.32 -9.68 -10.72
N ALA A 12 -8.39 -9.35 -11.46
CA ALA A 12 -8.93 -7.99 -11.50
C ALA A 12 -9.42 -7.50 -10.12
N GLU A 13 -10.07 -8.37 -9.35
CA GLU A 13 -10.51 -8.08 -7.98
C GLU A 13 -9.32 -7.81 -7.06
N VAL A 14 -8.29 -8.67 -7.09
CA VAL A 14 -7.05 -8.47 -6.32
C VAL A 14 -6.34 -7.17 -6.69
N LEU A 15 -6.24 -6.86 -7.99
CA LEU A 15 -5.67 -5.59 -8.46
C LEU A 15 -6.44 -4.38 -7.92
N SER A 16 -7.77 -4.45 -7.90
CA SER A 16 -8.62 -3.37 -7.40
C SER A 16 -8.40 -3.14 -5.89
N ILE A 17 -8.38 -4.23 -5.11
CA ILE A 17 -8.14 -4.23 -3.67
C ILE A 17 -6.80 -3.57 -3.34
N ILE A 18 -5.73 -4.02 -4.00
CA ILE A 18 -4.38 -3.51 -3.74
C ILE A 18 -4.25 -2.05 -4.19
N ASN A 19 -4.81 -1.70 -5.36
CA ASN A 19 -4.76 -0.32 -5.87
C ASN A 19 -5.40 0.66 -4.90
N GLU A 20 -6.63 0.38 -4.46
CA GLU A 20 -7.35 1.25 -3.54
C GLU A 20 -6.62 1.38 -2.19
N MET A 21 -6.06 0.27 -1.67
CA MET A 21 -5.26 0.31 -0.44
C MET A 21 -4.06 1.25 -0.58
N ILE A 22 -3.36 1.20 -1.70
CA ILE A 22 -2.19 2.07 -1.95
C ILE A 22 -2.62 3.52 -2.11
N GLU A 23 -3.69 3.80 -2.86
CA GLU A 23 -4.21 5.17 -3.07
C GLU A 23 -4.61 5.83 -1.75
N GLU A 24 -5.33 5.10 -0.89
CA GLU A 24 -5.70 5.58 0.45
C GLU A 24 -4.47 5.81 1.34
N THR A 25 -3.50 4.89 1.31
CA THR A 25 -2.24 5.05 2.05
C THR A 25 -1.49 6.31 1.60
N VAL A 26 -1.34 6.53 0.30
CA VAL A 26 -0.70 7.73 -0.26
C VAL A 26 -1.43 8.98 0.19
N TYR A 27 -2.75 9.03 -0.03
CA TYR A 27 -3.59 10.19 0.32
C TYR A 27 -3.45 10.58 1.79
N HIS A 28 -3.57 9.61 2.71
CA HIS A 28 -3.51 9.89 4.13
C HIS A 28 -2.09 10.24 4.61
N THR A 29 -1.07 9.60 4.04
CA THR A 29 0.34 9.87 4.35
C THR A 29 0.72 11.29 3.92
N GLU A 30 0.35 11.70 2.70
CA GLU A 30 0.56 13.08 2.21
C GLU A 30 -0.18 14.11 3.06
N THR A 31 -1.45 13.82 3.37
CA THR A 31 -2.29 14.71 4.18
C THR A 31 -1.68 14.94 5.57
N PHE A 32 -1.19 13.87 6.21
CA PHE A 32 -0.56 13.98 7.52
C PHE A 32 0.80 14.67 7.46
N ALA A 33 1.61 14.40 6.43
CA ALA A 33 2.86 15.13 6.19
C ALA A 33 2.61 16.64 6.05
N HIS A 34 1.59 17.04 5.30
CA HIS A 34 1.21 18.43 5.15
C HIS A 34 0.79 19.06 6.50
N ALA A 35 -0.01 18.35 7.30
CA ALA A 35 -0.36 18.81 8.64
C ALA A 35 0.88 19.03 9.52
N LEU A 36 1.83 18.09 9.52
CA LEU A 36 3.09 18.21 10.26
C LEU A 36 3.91 19.44 9.82
N GLN A 37 3.95 19.74 8.52
CA GLN A 37 4.60 20.95 8.00
C GLN A 37 3.96 22.23 8.54
N ILE A 38 2.63 22.32 8.55
CA ILE A 38 1.89 23.48 9.12
C ILE A 38 2.24 23.66 10.61
N HIS A 39 2.40 22.56 11.34
CA HIS A 39 2.80 22.55 12.75
C HIS A 39 4.31 22.69 12.98
N ARG A 40 5.10 22.99 11.94
CA ARG A 40 6.56 23.17 11.96
C ARG A 40 7.34 21.92 12.42
N ASN A 41 6.75 20.73 12.24
CA ASN A 41 7.39 19.46 12.50
C ASN A 41 7.98 18.88 11.21
N SER A 42 9.00 19.56 10.69
CA SER A 42 9.60 19.20 9.39
C SER A 42 10.29 17.83 9.39
N ILE A 43 10.85 17.42 10.53
CA ILE A 43 11.55 16.14 10.66
C ILE A 43 10.57 14.98 10.48
N ALA A 44 9.43 14.99 11.18
CA ALA A 44 8.42 13.96 10.99
C ALA A 44 7.79 14.04 9.61
N ALA A 45 7.48 15.25 9.12
CA ALA A 45 6.90 15.42 7.78
C ALA A 45 7.77 14.80 6.68
N GLU A 46 9.10 14.94 6.77
CA GLU A 46 10.04 14.35 5.82
C GLU A 46 9.98 12.82 5.81
N VAL A 47 9.81 12.18 6.97
CA VAL A 47 9.62 10.72 7.07
C VAL A 47 8.37 10.28 6.30
N PHE A 48 7.23 10.96 6.51
CA PHE A 48 6.00 10.63 5.79
C PHE A 48 6.14 10.87 4.28
N LEU A 49 6.78 11.96 3.86
CA LEU A 49 7.02 12.22 2.43
C LEU A 49 7.95 11.19 1.78
N GLN A 50 8.98 10.72 2.49
CA GLN A 50 9.84 9.63 2.02
C GLN A 50 9.05 8.31 1.90
N ALA A 51 8.10 8.06 2.80
CA ALA A 51 7.23 6.90 2.73
C ALA A 51 6.26 6.97 1.54
N VAL A 52 5.75 8.15 1.17
CA VAL A 52 4.91 8.33 -0.02
C VAL A 52 5.60 7.78 -1.28
N GLU A 53 6.89 8.09 -1.47
CA GLU A 53 7.65 7.57 -2.61
C GLU A 53 7.68 6.03 -2.64
N GLN A 54 7.69 5.38 -1.48
CA GLN A 54 7.64 3.91 -1.39
C GLN A 54 6.29 3.36 -1.85
N PHE A 55 5.18 3.97 -1.43
CA PHE A 55 3.84 3.54 -1.80
C PHE A 55 3.53 3.86 -3.27
N GLU A 56 4.01 4.99 -3.80
CA GLU A 56 3.94 5.28 -5.24
C GLU A 56 4.71 4.23 -6.07
N ASN A 57 5.82 3.69 -5.54
CA ASN A 57 6.53 2.60 -6.20
C ASN A 57 5.75 1.28 -6.15
N GLU A 58 4.96 1.02 -5.11
CA GLU A 58 3.99 -0.08 -5.14
C GLU A 58 2.96 0.15 -6.25
N GLN A 59 2.41 1.36 -6.39
CA GLN A 59 1.46 1.68 -7.45
C GLN A 59 2.05 1.44 -8.85
N LYS A 60 3.31 1.81 -9.09
CA LYS A 60 4.02 1.52 -10.36
C LYS A 60 4.19 0.03 -10.64
N ILE A 61 4.23 -0.82 -9.62
CA ILE A 61 4.23 -2.28 -9.79
C ILE A 61 2.86 -2.72 -10.34
N LEU A 62 1.76 -2.17 -9.83
CA LEU A 62 0.40 -2.45 -10.33
C LEU A 62 0.16 -1.93 -11.74
N GLU A 63 0.67 -0.75 -12.08
CA GLU A 63 0.50 -0.11 -13.39
C GLU A 63 0.96 -0.98 -14.57
N LYS A 64 1.80 -1.98 -14.34
CA LYS A 64 2.17 -2.99 -15.35
C LYS A 64 0.98 -3.84 -15.79
N TYR A 65 -0.07 -3.93 -14.98
CA TYR A 65 -1.23 -4.80 -15.15
C TYR A 65 -2.55 -4.03 -15.40
N LEU A 66 -2.66 -2.77 -14.94
CA LEU A 66 -3.87 -1.94 -15.09
C LEU A 66 -4.28 -1.61 -16.54
N PRO A 67 -3.37 -1.38 -17.51
CA PRO A 67 -3.75 -1.04 -18.89
C PRO A 67 -4.49 -2.16 -19.62
N GLU A 68 -4.33 -3.41 -19.16
CA GLU A 68 -4.90 -4.61 -19.80
C GLU A 68 -6.21 -5.06 -19.13
N ILE A 69 -6.45 -4.65 -17.87
CA ILE A 69 -7.56 -5.11 -17.03
C ILE A 69 -8.30 -3.87 -16.54
N GLY A 70 -9.46 -3.58 -17.12
CA GLY A 70 -10.31 -2.48 -16.66
C GLY A 70 -10.62 -2.66 -15.17
N VAL A 71 -10.11 -1.76 -14.34
CA VAL A 71 -10.25 -1.84 -12.88
C VAL A 71 -11.62 -1.28 -12.50
N SER A 72 -12.46 -2.10 -11.89
CA SER A 72 -13.64 -1.60 -11.17
C SER A 72 -13.18 -1.01 -9.84
N CYS A 73 -13.71 0.15 -9.47
CA CYS A 73 -13.52 0.75 -8.15
C CYS A 73 -14.22 -0.15 -7.11
N ASN A 74 -13.53 -1.20 -6.66
CA ASN A 74 -13.98 -2.16 -5.67
C ASN A 74 -13.09 -2.01 -4.43
N PRO A 75 -13.49 -1.17 -3.46
CA PRO A 75 -12.68 -0.93 -2.29
C PRO A 75 -12.54 -2.19 -1.39
N PRO A 76 -11.37 -2.44 -0.79
CA PRO A 76 -11.12 -3.62 0.05
C PRO A 76 -11.93 -3.65 1.35
N TRP A 77 -12.63 -2.57 1.71
CA TRP A 77 -13.52 -2.50 2.87
C TRP A 77 -14.98 -2.84 2.55
N GLU A 78 -15.37 -2.96 1.27
CA GLU A 78 -16.73 -3.41 0.91
C GLU A 78 -16.90 -4.92 1.19
N VAL A 79 -15.83 -5.69 1.08
CA VAL A 79 -15.72 -7.06 1.58
C VAL A 79 -14.48 -7.11 2.47
N PRO A 80 -14.63 -6.98 3.81
CA PRO A 80 -13.49 -6.92 4.73
C PRO A 80 -12.61 -8.15 4.57
N HIS A 81 -11.40 -7.95 4.05
CA HIS A 81 -10.38 -8.99 4.03
C HIS A 81 -9.84 -9.16 5.46
N GLU A 82 -9.73 -10.40 5.97
CA GLU A 82 -9.43 -10.62 7.39
C GLU A 82 -8.07 -10.05 7.86
N ALA A 83 -7.05 -9.99 6.99
CA ALA A 83 -5.78 -9.30 7.31
C ALA A 83 -5.76 -7.80 6.99
N TYR A 84 -6.82 -7.23 6.42
CA TYR A 84 -6.84 -5.81 6.09
C TYR A 84 -7.25 -4.97 7.30
N THR A 85 -6.32 -4.13 7.75
CA THR A 85 -6.61 -3.00 8.64
C THR A 85 -6.43 -1.73 7.83
N HIS A 86 -7.39 -0.81 7.89
CA HIS A 86 -7.30 0.42 7.11
C HIS A 86 -6.08 1.25 7.55
N PRO A 87 -5.19 1.70 6.64
CA PRO A 87 -3.97 2.47 6.95
C PRO A 87 -4.25 3.73 7.78
N ALA A 88 -5.39 4.39 7.53
CA ALA A 88 -5.83 5.54 8.32
C ALA A 88 -5.96 5.24 9.83
N HIS A 89 -6.23 3.99 10.23
CA HIS A 89 -6.35 3.64 11.65
C HIS A 89 -5.05 3.92 12.41
N VAL A 90 -3.91 3.55 11.81
CA VAL A 90 -2.58 3.80 12.39
C VAL A 90 -2.29 5.32 12.45
N LEU A 91 -2.73 6.05 11.43
CA LEU A 91 -2.53 7.50 11.35
C LEU A 91 -3.41 8.29 12.32
N MET A 92 -4.58 7.78 12.70
CA MET A 92 -5.48 8.43 13.67
C MET A 92 -4.87 8.51 15.08
N ASP A 93 -3.98 7.59 15.42
CA ASP A 93 -3.26 7.58 16.70
C ASP A 93 -2.01 8.48 16.69
N ALA A 94 -1.58 8.97 15.52
CA ALA A 94 -0.45 9.87 15.38
C ALA A 94 -0.85 11.34 15.65
N HIS A 95 -0.03 12.04 16.44
CA HIS A 95 -0.26 13.46 16.77
C HIS A 95 0.78 14.39 16.12
N TYR A 96 0.45 15.67 15.95
CA TYR A 96 1.33 16.64 15.27
C TYR A 96 2.68 16.90 15.95
N LEU A 97 2.86 16.50 17.22
CA LEU A 97 4.12 16.58 17.97
C LEU A 97 5.00 15.32 17.86
N ILE A 98 4.68 14.40 16.95
CA ILE A 98 5.39 13.12 16.79
C ILE A 98 6.86 13.36 16.45
N SER A 99 7.77 12.65 17.11
CA SER A 99 9.20 12.70 16.75
C SER A 99 9.46 11.97 15.43
N GLY A 100 10.58 12.25 14.76
CA GLY A 100 10.95 11.49 13.55
C GLY A 100 11.05 9.97 13.79
N LYS A 101 11.48 9.55 14.98
CA LYS A 101 11.53 8.12 15.35
C LYS A 101 10.14 7.50 15.48
N GLU A 102 9.19 8.23 16.06
CA GLU A 102 7.82 7.76 16.17
C GLU A 102 7.12 7.77 14.81
N ALA A 103 7.43 8.74 13.95
CA ALA A 103 6.96 8.77 12.57
C ALA A 103 7.41 7.51 11.80
N TRP A 104 8.68 7.11 11.94
CA TRP A 104 9.18 5.87 11.34
C TRP A 104 8.43 4.62 11.82
N LYS A 105 8.12 4.55 13.12
CA LYS A 105 7.32 3.41 13.66
C LYS A 105 5.92 3.35 13.06
N VAL A 106 5.28 4.50 12.88
CA VAL A 106 3.96 4.59 12.22
C VAL A 106 4.07 4.08 10.78
N ILE A 107 5.10 4.49 10.04
CA ILE A 107 5.34 4.01 8.67
C ILE A 107 5.63 2.51 8.65
N GLU A 108 6.47 1.99 9.55
CA GLU A 108 6.75 0.55 9.67
C GLU A 108 5.47 -0.26 9.88
N GLU A 109 4.53 0.24 10.69
CA GLU A 109 3.24 -0.41 10.94
C GLU A 109 2.35 -0.41 9.68
N ILE A 110 2.31 0.68 8.93
CA ILE A 110 1.59 0.75 7.64
C ILE A 110 2.19 -0.22 6.62
N VAL A 111 3.52 -0.29 6.51
CA VAL A 111 4.21 -1.25 5.63
C VAL A 111 3.88 -2.69 6.04
N GLN A 112 3.81 -2.99 7.35
CA GLN A 112 3.43 -4.31 7.84
C GLN A 112 1.99 -4.69 7.48
N ILE A 113 1.06 -3.72 7.46
CA ILE A 113 -0.31 -3.93 6.98
C ILE A 113 -0.30 -4.35 5.50
N HIS A 114 0.37 -3.58 4.64
CA HIS A 114 0.49 -3.89 3.21
C HIS A 114 1.09 -5.29 3.00
N GLN A 115 2.23 -5.57 3.66
CA GLN A 115 2.91 -6.86 3.56
C GLN A 115 2.02 -8.02 4.02
N SER A 116 1.24 -7.84 5.09
CA SER A 116 0.32 -8.87 5.60
C SER A 116 -0.79 -9.20 4.60
N VAL A 117 -1.35 -8.18 3.94
CA VAL A 117 -2.34 -8.35 2.88
C VAL A 117 -1.72 -9.13 1.71
N TYR A 118 -0.52 -8.75 1.26
CA TYR A 118 0.16 -9.43 0.16
C TYR A 118 0.49 -10.89 0.49
N LEU A 119 0.96 -11.17 1.71
CA LEU A 119 1.22 -12.53 2.17
C LEU A 119 -0.03 -13.40 2.20
N GLN A 120 -1.17 -12.85 2.66
CA GLN A 120 -2.42 -13.59 2.69
C GLN A 120 -2.94 -13.87 1.27
N LEU A 121 -2.98 -12.85 0.41
CA LEU A 121 -3.39 -12.99 -1.00
C LEU A 121 -2.54 -14.02 -1.74
N ASN A 122 -1.22 -14.01 -1.51
CA ASN A 122 -0.29 -14.99 -2.09
C ASN A 122 -0.56 -16.42 -1.60
N LYS A 123 -0.91 -16.59 -0.32
CA LYS A 123 -1.17 -17.91 0.29
C LYS A 123 -2.50 -18.50 -0.14
N GLU A 124 -3.51 -17.66 -0.31
CA GLU A 124 -4.90 -18.08 -0.57
C GLU A 124 -5.19 -18.24 -2.06
N SER A 125 -4.41 -17.58 -2.92
CA SER A 125 -4.62 -17.62 -4.35
C SER A 125 -4.03 -18.88 -5.00
N GLY A 126 -4.84 -19.53 -5.84
CA GLY A 126 -4.35 -20.51 -6.81
C GLY A 126 -3.97 -19.90 -8.17
N ASN A 127 -4.07 -18.58 -8.32
CA ASN A 127 -3.81 -17.87 -9.57
C ASN A 127 -2.34 -17.41 -9.64
N GLU A 128 -1.66 -17.78 -10.72
CA GLU A 128 -0.23 -17.49 -10.95
C GLU A 128 0.06 -15.98 -11.09
N SER A 129 -0.85 -15.21 -11.69
CA SER A 129 -0.73 -13.75 -11.80
C SER A 129 -0.81 -13.06 -10.44
N VAL A 130 -1.74 -13.49 -9.57
CA VAL A 130 -1.83 -12.99 -8.18
C VAL A 130 -0.57 -13.34 -7.40
N THR A 131 -0.12 -14.59 -7.49
CA THR A 131 1.10 -15.07 -6.83
C THR A 131 2.33 -14.26 -7.27
N SER A 132 2.45 -13.99 -8.57
CA SER A 132 3.57 -13.22 -9.14
C SER A 132 3.54 -11.76 -8.69
N LEU A 133 2.38 -11.10 -8.76
CA LEU A 133 2.19 -9.71 -8.31
C LEU A 133 2.51 -9.55 -6.82
N THR A 134 1.91 -10.40 -5.98
CA THR A 134 2.08 -10.32 -4.52
C THR A 134 3.50 -10.65 -4.10
N ALA A 135 4.20 -11.57 -4.78
CA ALA A 135 5.62 -11.83 -4.53
C ALA A 135 6.52 -10.63 -4.86
N GLU A 136 6.23 -9.89 -5.94
CA GLU A 136 6.95 -8.66 -6.29
C GLU A 136 6.72 -7.57 -5.23
N LEU A 137 5.47 -7.39 -4.79
CA LEU A 137 5.10 -6.44 -3.75
C LEU A 137 5.72 -6.78 -2.38
N ILE A 138 5.71 -8.05 -1.96
CA ILE A 138 6.39 -8.50 -0.72
C ILE A 138 7.89 -8.18 -0.79
N THR A 139 8.52 -8.45 -1.94
CA THR A 139 9.95 -8.18 -2.13
C THR A 139 10.26 -6.68 -2.04
N HIS A 140 9.35 -5.82 -2.54
CA HIS A 140 9.46 -4.38 -2.38
C HIS A 140 9.37 -3.95 -0.91
N CYS A 141 8.37 -4.43 -0.16
CA CYS A 141 8.24 -4.13 1.26
C CYS A 141 9.49 -4.53 2.07
N ASP A 142 10.09 -5.71 1.78
CA ASP A 142 11.32 -6.19 2.44
C ASP A 142 12.56 -5.31 2.16
N GLN A 143 12.54 -4.57 1.05
CA GLN A 143 13.60 -3.62 0.70
C GLN A 143 13.39 -2.26 1.37
N CYS A 144 12.13 -1.87 1.59
CA CYS A 144 11.74 -0.63 2.28
C CYS A 144 12.10 -0.65 3.78
N GLY A 145 12.03 -1.81 4.45
CA GLY A 145 12.40 -1.97 5.87
C GLY A 145 13.91 -1.86 6.19
N LYS A 146 14.75 -1.43 5.23
CA LYS A 146 16.20 -1.30 5.39
C LYS A 146 16.70 0.15 5.43
N ILE A 147 15.80 1.13 5.57
CA ILE A 147 16.13 2.56 5.65
C ILE A 147 16.40 2.98 7.10
#